data_AF-A0A965TUT4-F1
#
_entry.id   AF-A0A965TUT4-F1
#
_cell.length_a   1.000
_cell.length_b   1.000
_cell.length_c   1.000
_cell.angle_alpha   90.00
_cell.angle_beta   90.00
_cell.angle_gamma   90.00
#
_symmetry.space_group_name_H-M   'P 1'
#
loop_
_entity.id
_entity.type
_entity.pdbx_description
1 polymer ?
#
loop_
_entity_poly.entity_id
_entity_poly.type
_entity_poly.pdbx_seq_one_letter_code
_entity_poly.pdbx_strand_id
1 'polypeptide(L)'
;MNNRDIYQKDPATRKLVNEGVASVNDEKTSQALAVLRYELETFVCDGQYEKGMSHILETYLKNIDQAQQPAVWVSGFYGSGKSHLVKMLRALWVDTVFEDGATARGIANLPQGITDNFKELSTQAKRHGGLHAASGTLGAGASGSVRLALLRILFKSAGLPEQYPVARFVMWLKHEGIYDQVRAHVEQNGFDWDEELDNFYVAEGLHDALVQAKPKLFSSPASCVETLNNLYPYVQDVSSDDMLKAIRQALTKDGKFPLTLVVLDEVQQYIGEDSQRSIDVQEAVEACSKNIGGKLLFIGTGQTAVTGTSNLKKLEGRFTIRVELSDADVDAVIRQVILAKKPEAKTPIEQIMQTNLGEISRHLAGTTIGHRQDDIPHFPQDYPILPVRRRFWENTLRVMDQTGTDSQLRNQLSMVHKVIQTNLSEPLGHVVPADYLYFDSADKLLQSRILPRKVHEKTMSWNKGSEEEQLMARACGLVFLINKLGSQNNEIGIRATIDTLADLLVENLSRGSSSLRSKLPGLLDKCELLMKVGDEYRIQTEESAAWSD
;
A
#
# COMPACT_ATOMS: atom_id res chain seq x y z
N MET A 1 -15.95 -11.51 30.73
CA MET A 1 -15.14 -11.53 29.49
C MET A 1 -14.71 -10.11 29.22
N ASN A 2 -13.41 -9.88 29.08
CA ASN A 2 -12.88 -8.57 28.73
C ASN A 2 -12.72 -8.48 27.20
N ASN A 3 -12.59 -7.26 26.70
CA ASN A 3 -12.41 -6.99 25.29
C ASN A 3 -11.15 -7.65 24.71
N ARG A 4 -10.08 -7.85 25.48
CA ARG A 4 -8.90 -8.62 25.02
C ARG A 4 -9.24 -10.05 24.59
N ASP A 5 -10.20 -10.69 25.27
CA ASP A 5 -10.45 -12.13 25.12
C ASP A 5 -11.12 -12.49 23.78
N ILE A 6 -11.74 -11.50 23.13
CA ILE A 6 -12.57 -11.70 21.92
C ILE A 6 -11.74 -11.87 20.65
N TYR A 7 -10.50 -11.39 20.64
CA TYR A 7 -9.69 -11.31 19.42
C TYR A 7 -9.02 -12.64 19.11
N GLN A 8 -8.97 -12.99 17.82
CA GLN A 8 -8.26 -14.18 17.34
C GLN A 8 -6.75 -14.08 17.56
N LYS A 9 -6.18 -12.88 17.37
CA LYS A 9 -4.79 -12.54 17.70
C LYS A 9 -4.79 -11.39 18.69
N ASP A 10 -4.01 -11.49 19.76
CA ASP A 10 -3.95 -10.46 20.80
C ASP A 10 -3.42 -9.12 20.24
N PRO A 11 -4.22 -8.04 20.26
CA PRO A 11 -3.79 -6.74 19.75
C PRO A 11 -2.59 -6.15 20.50
N ALA A 12 -2.35 -6.51 21.76
CA ALA A 12 -1.21 -6.00 22.53
C ALA A 12 0.15 -6.50 22.01
N THR A 13 0.18 -7.72 21.45
CA THR A 13 1.41 -8.34 20.96
C THR A 13 1.57 -8.21 19.44
N ARG A 14 0.52 -7.77 18.75
CA ARG A 14 0.53 -7.64 17.30
C ARG A 14 1.30 -6.40 16.90
N LYS A 15 2.20 -6.55 15.91
CA LYS A 15 2.85 -5.42 15.23
C LYS A 15 2.23 -5.26 13.84
N LEU A 16 1.96 -4.03 13.45
CA LEU A 16 1.74 -3.68 12.05
C LEU A 16 3.12 -3.57 11.39
N VAL A 17 3.49 -4.55 10.57
CA VAL A 17 4.78 -4.51 9.86
C VAL A 17 4.74 -3.41 8.80
N ASN A 18 5.84 -2.67 8.64
CA ASN A 18 5.99 -1.51 7.74
C ASN A 18 4.97 -0.38 7.92
N GLU A 19 4.38 -0.24 9.10
CA GLU A 19 3.33 0.76 9.37
C GLU A 19 2.15 0.69 8.39
N GLY A 20 1.99 -0.39 7.61
CA GLY A 20 1.00 -0.55 6.55
C GLY A 20 1.39 -0.01 5.16
N VAL A 21 2.67 0.29 4.89
CA VAL A 21 3.17 0.65 3.55
C VAL A 21 3.72 -0.57 2.81
N ALA A 22 3.05 -0.94 1.71
CA ALA A 22 3.60 -1.89 0.74
C ALA A 22 4.52 -1.15 -0.24
N SER A 23 5.84 -1.27 -0.06
CA SER A 23 6.80 -0.93 -1.12
C SER A 23 6.86 -2.05 -2.14
N VAL A 24 6.73 -1.71 -3.42
CA VAL A 24 6.93 -2.63 -4.55
C VAL A 24 8.40 -2.56 -4.93
N ASN A 25 9.24 -3.33 -4.23
CA ASN A 25 10.63 -3.53 -4.56
C ASN A 25 10.97 -5.03 -4.57
N ASP A 26 11.93 -5.41 -5.41
CA ASP A 26 12.42 -6.79 -5.52
C ASP A 26 13.56 -7.09 -4.52
N GLU A 27 13.55 -6.47 -3.35
CA GLU A 27 14.56 -6.70 -2.31
C GLU A 27 14.45 -8.11 -1.70
N LYS A 28 15.58 -8.79 -1.55
CA LYS A 28 15.67 -10.18 -1.05
C LYS A 28 16.37 -10.30 0.30
N THR A 29 16.52 -9.20 1.04
CA THR A 29 17.10 -9.24 2.39
C THR A 29 16.19 -10.04 3.33
N SER A 30 16.75 -10.69 4.37
CA SER A 30 15.94 -11.43 5.33
C SER A 30 14.87 -10.55 6.00
N GLN A 31 15.15 -9.25 6.19
CA GLN A 31 14.16 -8.28 6.67
C GLN A 31 13.02 -8.08 5.66
N ALA A 32 13.33 -7.86 4.37
CA ALA A 32 12.32 -7.70 3.32
C ALA A 32 11.46 -8.96 3.15
N LEU A 33 12.06 -10.15 3.26
CA LEU A 33 11.33 -11.42 3.22
C LEU A 33 10.45 -11.63 4.46
N ALA A 34 10.90 -11.25 5.66
CA ALA A 34 10.07 -11.31 6.87
C ALA A 34 8.85 -10.38 6.76
N VAL A 35 9.03 -9.19 6.18
CA VAL A 35 7.92 -8.27 5.85
C VAL A 35 6.96 -8.92 4.87
N LEU A 36 7.46 -9.42 3.74
CA LEU A 36 6.62 -10.04 2.71
C LEU A 36 5.82 -11.21 3.27
N ARG A 37 6.44 -12.05 4.11
CA ARG A 37 5.75 -13.16 4.78
C ARG A 37 4.57 -12.67 5.60
N TYR A 38 4.79 -11.67 6.45
CA TYR A 38 3.72 -11.09 7.26
C TYR A 38 2.57 -10.54 6.41
N GLU A 39 2.89 -9.82 5.34
CA GLU A 39 1.88 -9.29 4.42
C GLU A 39 1.07 -10.43 3.77
N LEU A 40 1.70 -11.54 3.37
CA LEU A 40 1.01 -12.72 2.83
C LEU A 40 0.14 -13.42 3.88
N GLU A 41 0.61 -13.58 5.12
CA GLU A 41 -0.17 -14.16 6.24
C GLU A 41 -1.40 -13.34 6.61
N THR A 42 -1.37 -12.04 6.31
CA THR A 42 -2.45 -11.10 6.61
C THR A 42 -3.17 -10.64 5.36
N PHE A 43 -2.86 -11.21 4.20
CA PHE A 43 -3.45 -10.84 2.93
C PHE A 43 -4.90 -11.31 2.88
N VAL A 44 -5.81 -10.36 2.62
CA VAL A 44 -7.23 -10.62 2.44
C VAL A 44 -7.55 -10.47 0.96
N CYS A 45 -7.76 -11.61 0.29
CA CYS A 45 -8.15 -11.66 -1.11
C CYS A 45 -9.67 -11.89 -1.17
N ASP A 46 -10.43 -10.79 -1.10
CA ASP A 46 -11.90 -10.76 -1.14
C ASP A 46 -12.34 -9.54 -1.97
N GLY A 47 -13.62 -9.41 -2.30
CA GLY A 47 -14.15 -8.21 -2.94
C GLY A 47 -13.48 -7.89 -4.29
N GLN A 48 -12.94 -6.67 -4.44
CA GLN A 48 -12.26 -6.28 -5.68
C GLN A 48 -10.86 -6.88 -5.80
N TYR A 49 -10.21 -7.26 -4.70
CA TYR A 49 -8.91 -7.93 -4.76
C TYR A 49 -9.06 -9.30 -5.39
N GLU A 50 -10.08 -10.06 -4.98
CA GLU A 50 -10.40 -11.36 -5.58
C GLU A 50 -10.79 -11.19 -7.05
N LYS A 51 -11.76 -10.32 -7.37
CA LYS A 51 -12.21 -10.09 -8.75
C LYS A 51 -11.07 -9.65 -9.66
N GLY A 52 -10.26 -8.70 -9.19
CA GLY A 52 -9.10 -8.18 -9.91
C GLY A 52 -8.06 -9.26 -10.16
N MET A 53 -7.69 -10.03 -9.14
CA MET A 53 -6.72 -11.12 -9.27
C MET A 53 -7.23 -12.23 -10.20
N SER A 54 -8.50 -12.62 -10.10
CA SER A 54 -9.12 -13.61 -10.98
C SER A 54 -9.10 -13.13 -12.43
N HIS A 55 -9.53 -11.89 -12.67
CA HIS A 55 -9.58 -11.33 -14.01
C HIS A 55 -8.19 -11.24 -14.66
N ILE A 56 -7.17 -10.84 -13.89
CA ILE A 56 -5.78 -10.80 -14.35
C ILE A 56 -5.29 -12.20 -14.72
N LEU A 57 -5.45 -13.17 -13.82
CA LEU A 57 -4.94 -14.53 -14.03
C LEU A 57 -5.66 -15.24 -15.17
N GLU A 58 -6.99 -15.19 -15.21
CA GLU A 58 -7.79 -15.79 -16.28
C GLU A 58 -7.46 -15.19 -17.65
N THR A 59 -7.33 -13.86 -17.72
CA THR A 59 -6.93 -13.19 -18.95
C THR A 59 -5.54 -13.63 -19.38
N TYR A 60 -4.58 -13.69 -18.45
CA TYR A 60 -3.23 -14.14 -18.77
C TYR A 60 -3.23 -15.57 -19.32
N LEU A 61 -3.82 -16.51 -18.56
CA LEU A 61 -3.87 -17.93 -18.88
C LEU A 61 -4.52 -18.19 -20.25
N LYS A 62 -5.60 -17.48 -20.57
CA LYS A 62 -6.28 -17.58 -21.87
C LYS A 62 -5.41 -17.15 -23.05
N ASN A 63 -4.46 -16.26 -22.82
CA ASN A 63 -3.66 -15.62 -23.87
C ASN A 63 -2.20 -16.09 -23.93
N ILE A 64 -1.78 -17.08 -23.13
CA ILE A 64 -0.38 -17.59 -23.12
C ILE A 64 0.11 -17.97 -24.53
N ASP A 65 -0.75 -18.64 -25.31
CA ASP A 65 -0.45 -19.10 -26.66
C ASP A 65 -0.82 -18.10 -27.77
N GLN A 66 -1.28 -16.91 -27.40
CA GLN A 66 -1.64 -15.86 -28.36
C GLN A 66 -0.43 -15.00 -28.75
N ALA A 67 -0.54 -14.33 -29.90
CA ALA A 67 0.52 -13.48 -30.43
C ALA A 67 0.84 -12.28 -29.52
N GLN A 68 -0.10 -11.85 -28.67
CA GLN A 68 0.06 -10.73 -27.77
C GLN A 68 -0.66 -11.00 -26.45
N GLN A 69 -0.12 -10.47 -25.36
CA GLN A 69 -0.78 -10.43 -24.06
C GLN A 69 -1.30 -9.01 -23.81
N PRO A 70 -2.61 -8.80 -23.61
CA PRO A 70 -3.12 -7.48 -23.22
C PRO A 70 -2.56 -7.05 -21.86
N ALA A 71 -2.09 -5.81 -21.77
CA ALA A 71 -1.60 -5.25 -20.52
C ALA A 71 -2.77 -4.83 -19.60
N VAL A 72 -2.51 -4.85 -18.28
CA VAL A 72 -3.50 -4.57 -17.23
C VAL A 72 -3.23 -3.22 -16.58
N TRP A 73 -4.26 -2.39 -16.46
CA TRP A 73 -4.22 -1.19 -15.63
C TRP A 73 -4.95 -1.43 -14.31
N VAL A 74 -4.24 -1.32 -13.20
CA VAL A 74 -4.83 -1.33 -11.86
C VAL A 74 -5.00 0.12 -11.40
N SER A 75 -6.25 0.56 -11.29
CA SER A 75 -6.61 1.90 -10.82
C SER A 75 -7.29 1.88 -9.47
N GLY A 76 -7.23 3.00 -8.75
CA GLY A 76 -7.81 3.16 -7.42
C GLY A 76 -7.36 4.48 -6.80
N PHE A 77 -8.14 5.03 -5.88
CA PHE A 77 -7.73 6.22 -5.12
C PHE A 77 -6.44 5.97 -4.32
N TYR A 78 -5.80 7.04 -3.86
CA TYR A 78 -4.61 6.90 -3.04
C TYR A 78 -4.93 6.11 -1.75
N GLY A 79 -4.14 5.08 -1.43
CA GLY A 79 -4.40 4.20 -0.31
C GLY A 79 -5.45 3.09 -0.53
N SER A 80 -5.99 2.91 -1.74
CA SER A 80 -6.84 1.74 -2.09
C SER A 80 -6.08 0.39 -2.11
N GLY A 81 -4.76 0.43 -1.95
CA GLY A 81 -3.88 -0.74 -1.88
C GLY A 81 -3.51 -1.36 -3.23
N LYS A 82 -3.50 -0.57 -4.32
CA LYS A 82 -2.99 -0.97 -5.65
C LYS A 82 -1.61 -1.63 -5.58
N SER A 83 -0.63 -0.94 -4.99
CA SER A 83 0.74 -1.42 -4.80
C SER A 83 0.77 -2.72 -3.99
N HIS A 84 -0.10 -2.84 -2.98
CA HIS A 84 -0.22 -4.07 -2.19
C HIS A 84 -0.76 -5.23 -3.03
N LEU A 85 -1.85 -5.04 -3.80
CA LEU A 85 -2.40 -6.06 -4.69
C LEU A 85 -1.34 -6.60 -5.67
N VAL A 86 -0.63 -5.70 -6.36
CA VAL A 86 0.37 -6.11 -7.35
C VAL A 86 1.62 -6.72 -6.72
N LYS A 87 2.01 -6.30 -5.50
CA LYS A 87 3.07 -6.94 -4.71
C LYS A 87 2.72 -8.37 -4.34
N MET A 88 1.50 -8.58 -3.82
CA MET A 88 1.01 -9.91 -3.46
C MET A 88 0.91 -10.79 -4.69
N LEU A 89 0.33 -10.29 -5.78
CA LEU A 89 0.28 -11.00 -7.06
C LEU A 89 1.68 -11.40 -7.54
N ARG A 90 2.67 -10.52 -7.45
CA ARG A 90 4.06 -10.82 -7.83
C ARG A 90 4.68 -11.93 -6.98
N ALA A 91 4.49 -11.92 -5.67
CA ALA A 91 5.01 -12.96 -4.79
C ALA A 91 4.31 -14.32 -5.02
N LEU A 92 2.98 -14.28 -5.22
CA LEU A 92 2.19 -15.45 -5.56
C LEU A 92 2.49 -15.98 -6.97
N TRP A 93 2.85 -15.12 -7.92
CA TRP A 93 3.18 -15.51 -9.30
C TRP A 93 4.33 -16.49 -9.34
N VAL A 94 5.43 -16.21 -8.62
CA VAL A 94 6.61 -17.08 -8.56
C VAL A 94 6.59 -18.06 -7.38
N ASP A 95 5.51 -18.05 -6.59
CA ASP A 95 5.37 -18.82 -5.35
C ASP A 95 6.60 -18.71 -4.44
N THR A 96 6.96 -17.47 -4.09
CA THR A 96 8.18 -17.15 -3.32
C THR A 96 8.37 -18.11 -2.14
N VAL A 97 9.55 -18.74 -2.07
CA VAL A 97 9.93 -19.68 -1.00
C VAL A 97 10.68 -18.93 0.09
N PHE A 98 10.32 -19.20 1.35
CA PHE A 98 10.93 -18.62 2.55
C PHE A 98 12.02 -19.55 3.13
N GLU A 99 12.84 -19.03 4.04
CA GLU A 99 13.97 -19.77 4.66
C GLU A 99 13.54 -21.08 5.34
N ASP A 100 12.31 -21.16 5.85
CA ASP A 100 11.73 -22.36 6.47
C ASP A 100 11.09 -23.34 5.48
N GLY A 101 11.18 -23.06 4.18
CA GLY A 101 10.58 -23.87 3.11
C GLY A 101 9.09 -23.63 2.87
N ALA A 102 8.44 -22.76 3.66
CA ALA A 102 7.08 -22.33 3.36
C ALA A 102 7.03 -21.52 2.05
N THR A 103 5.89 -21.54 1.36
CA THR A 103 5.71 -20.81 0.09
C THR A 103 4.63 -19.75 0.20
N ALA A 104 4.72 -18.71 -0.64
CA ALA A 104 3.76 -17.62 -0.66
C ALA A 104 2.31 -18.12 -0.80
N ARG A 105 2.07 -19.10 -1.67
CA ARG A 105 0.73 -19.71 -1.87
C ARG A 105 0.32 -20.66 -0.75
N GLY A 106 1.28 -21.24 -0.01
CA GLY A 106 0.99 -22.08 1.14
C GLY A 106 0.63 -21.27 2.40
N ILE A 107 1.10 -20.02 2.46
CA ILE A 107 0.88 -19.11 3.59
C ILE A 107 -0.36 -18.24 3.37
N ALA A 108 -0.57 -17.74 2.15
CA ALA A 108 -1.70 -16.86 1.84
C ALA A 108 -3.03 -17.62 1.86
N ASN A 109 -4.04 -17.06 2.53
CA ASN A 109 -5.40 -17.58 2.49
C ASN A 109 -6.14 -17.06 1.24
N LEU A 110 -6.13 -17.85 0.17
CA LEU A 110 -6.68 -17.47 -1.12
C LEU A 110 -8.03 -18.17 -1.39
N PRO A 111 -8.98 -17.48 -2.06
CA PRO A 111 -10.18 -18.12 -2.59
C PRO A 111 -9.84 -19.26 -3.55
N GLN A 112 -10.67 -20.30 -3.55
CA GLN A 112 -10.42 -21.53 -4.32
C GLN A 112 -10.18 -21.26 -5.82
N GLY A 113 -10.94 -20.34 -6.43
CA GLY A 113 -10.76 -19.97 -7.85
C GLY A 113 -9.39 -19.36 -8.14
N ILE A 114 -8.89 -18.51 -7.24
CA ILE A 114 -7.54 -17.91 -7.35
C ILE A 114 -6.47 -18.99 -7.18
N THR A 115 -6.63 -19.87 -6.19
CA THR A 115 -5.73 -21.00 -5.97
C THR A 115 -5.64 -21.89 -7.21
N ASP A 116 -6.77 -22.18 -7.86
CA ASP A 116 -6.80 -23.02 -9.05
C ASP A 116 -6.17 -22.34 -10.27
N ASN A 117 -6.38 -21.04 -10.44
CA ASN A 117 -5.68 -20.25 -11.47
C ASN A 117 -4.15 -20.28 -11.28
N PHE A 118 -3.63 -20.17 -10.05
CA PHE A 118 -2.19 -20.28 -9.79
C PHE A 118 -1.64 -21.71 -10.02
N LYS A 119 -2.44 -22.75 -9.73
CA LYS A 119 -2.07 -24.13 -10.08
C LYS A 119 -1.98 -24.32 -11.58
N GLU A 120 -2.91 -23.76 -12.34
CA GLU A 120 -2.89 -23.79 -13.81
C GLU A 120 -1.67 -23.02 -14.34
N LEU A 121 -1.37 -21.85 -13.79
CA LEU A 121 -0.17 -21.08 -14.13
C LEU A 121 1.11 -21.91 -13.94
N SER A 122 1.24 -22.62 -12.81
CA SER A 122 2.36 -23.54 -12.57
C SER A 122 2.38 -24.72 -13.53
N THR A 123 1.23 -25.20 -13.98
CA THR A 123 1.13 -26.29 -14.95
C THR A 123 1.64 -25.82 -16.32
N GLN A 124 1.21 -24.64 -16.77
CA GLN A 124 1.70 -24.04 -18.02
C GLN A 124 3.19 -23.69 -17.93
N ALA A 125 3.66 -23.18 -16.79
CA ALA A 125 5.06 -22.82 -16.60
C ALA A 125 6.05 -23.96 -16.88
N LYS A 126 5.68 -25.21 -16.59
CA LYS A 126 6.50 -26.41 -16.90
C LYS A 126 6.80 -26.53 -18.41
N ARG A 127 5.92 -26.03 -19.27
CA ARG A 127 6.10 -26.02 -20.73
C ARG A 127 7.02 -24.89 -21.18
N HIS A 128 7.06 -23.78 -20.43
CA HIS A 128 7.64 -22.50 -20.85
C HIS A 128 8.92 -22.08 -20.10
N GLY A 129 9.63 -22.97 -19.42
CA GLY A 129 10.90 -22.61 -18.76
C GLY A 129 10.72 -21.96 -17.38
N GLY A 130 9.53 -22.10 -16.78
CA GLY A 130 9.24 -21.67 -15.43
C GLY A 130 8.47 -20.35 -15.34
N LEU A 131 8.50 -19.78 -14.13
CA LEU A 131 7.84 -18.53 -13.77
C LEU A 131 8.89 -17.47 -13.47
N HIS A 132 8.61 -16.24 -13.88
CA HIS A 132 9.42 -15.08 -13.54
C HIS A 132 8.50 -13.92 -13.16
N ALA A 133 8.92 -13.09 -12.21
CA ALA A 133 8.22 -11.87 -11.91
C ALA A 133 9.19 -10.75 -11.52
N ALA A 134 8.91 -9.55 -12.00
CA ALA A 134 9.70 -8.35 -11.76
C ALA A 134 8.78 -7.20 -11.36
N SER A 135 9.24 -6.34 -10.45
CA SER A 135 8.43 -5.22 -9.99
C SER A 135 9.27 -4.01 -9.59
N GLY A 136 8.78 -2.80 -9.90
CA GLY A 136 9.43 -1.56 -9.50
C GLY A 136 8.77 -0.31 -10.07
N THR A 137 9.31 0.86 -9.70
CA THR A 137 8.87 2.16 -10.22
C THR A 137 9.83 2.65 -11.31
N LEU A 138 9.29 3.26 -12.37
CA LEU A 138 10.11 3.80 -13.47
C LEU A 138 10.94 5.03 -13.05
N GLY A 139 10.58 5.69 -11.94
CA GLY A 139 11.27 6.87 -11.41
C GLY A 139 12.46 6.55 -10.50
N ALA A 140 12.64 5.30 -10.07
CA ALA A 140 13.74 4.92 -9.21
C ALA A 140 15.07 4.95 -9.98
N GLY A 141 15.79 6.07 -9.89
CA GLY A 141 17.25 6.15 -10.00
C GLY A 141 17.91 6.31 -11.38
N ALA A 142 17.28 6.98 -12.34
CA ALA A 142 17.95 7.82 -13.36
C ALA A 142 16.90 8.55 -14.21
N SER A 143 17.13 9.82 -14.52
CA SER A 143 16.29 10.60 -15.43
C SER A 143 16.57 10.24 -16.90
N GLY A 144 15.53 9.97 -17.69
CA GLY A 144 15.61 10.08 -19.16
C GLY A 144 14.92 8.96 -19.95
N SER A 145 15.37 7.71 -19.81
CA SER A 145 14.92 6.60 -20.66
C SER A 145 14.01 5.60 -19.93
N VAL A 146 12.78 5.46 -20.43
CA VAL A 146 11.85 4.41 -19.98
C VAL A 146 12.38 3.01 -20.25
N ARG A 147 13.08 2.82 -21.39
CA ARG A 147 13.63 1.51 -21.79
C ARG A 147 14.73 1.06 -20.83
N LEU A 148 15.63 1.96 -20.46
CA LEU A 148 16.65 1.68 -19.45
C LEU A 148 16.05 1.44 -18.06
N ALA A 149 15.04 2.21 -17.67
CA ALA A 149 14.32 2.01 -16.41
C ALA A 149 13.64 0.62 -16.35
N LEU A 150 12.99 0.21 -17.44
CA LEU A 150 12.40 -1.13 -17.55
C LEU A 150 13.46 -2.23 -17.49
N LEU A 151 14.57 -2.08 -18.21
CA LEU A 151 15.69 -3.04 -18.18
C LEU A 151 16.27 -3.18 -16.78
N ARG A 152 16.44 -2.08 -16.05
CA ARG A 152 16.88 -2.09 -14.65
C ARG A 152 15.98 -2.96 -13.77
N ILE A 153 14.66 -2.78 -13.85
CA ILE A 153 13.68 -3.58 -13.10
C ILE A 153 13.86 -5.08 -13.43
N LEU A 154 13.98 -5.41 -14.71
CA LEU A 154 14.13 -6.79 -15.17
C LEU A 154 15.49 -7.40 -14.78
N PHE A 155 16.59 -6.66 -14.92
CA PHE A 155 17.91 -7.13 -14.52
C PHE A 155 17.99 -7.39 -13.03
N LYS A 156 17.48 -6.46 -12.21
CA LYS A 156 17.39 -6.65 -10.76
C LYS A 156 16.64 -7.93 -10.40
N SER A 157 15.48 -8.15 -11.02
CA SER A 157 14.67 -9.36 -10.80
C SER A 157 15.40 -10.66 -11.19
N ALA A 158 16.30 -10.59 -12.18
CA ALA A 158 17.13 -11.70 -12.66
C ALA A 158 18.46 -11.86 -11.89
N GLY A 159 18.75 -11.00 -10.91
CA GLY A 159 20.03 -11.00 -10.19
C GLY A 159 21.21 -10.53 -11.04
N LEU A 160 20.95 -9.59 -11.95
CA LEU A 160 21.96 -8.91 -12.78
C LEU A 160 22.16 -7.47 -12.28
N PRO A 161 23.32 -6.85 -12.56
CA PRO A 161 23.54 -5.44 -12.30
C PRO A 161 22.47 -4.56 -12.94
N GLU A 162 22.13 -3.45 -12.27
CA GLU A 162 21.06 -2.56 -12.72
C GLU A 162 21.45 -1.72 -13.94
N GLN A 163 22.75 -1.44 -14.11
CA GLN A 163 23.28 -0.69 -15.25
C GLN A 163 23.33 -1.56 -16.52
N TYR A 164 22.72 -1.08 -17.60
CA TYR A 164 22.67 -1.79 -18.89
C TYR A 164 24.01 -2.34 -19.43
N PRO A 165 25.10 -1.54 -19.54
CA PRO A 165 26.37 -2.04 -20.03
C PRO A 165 26.94 -3.15 -19.14
N VAL A 166 26.88 -2.97 -17.82
CA VAL A 166 27.41 -3.93 -16.84
C VAL A 166 26.58 -5.22 -16.84
N ALA A 167 25.25 -5.12 -16.93
CA ALA A 167 24.37 -6.29 -17.07
C ALA A 167 24.70 -7.10 -18.32
N ARG A 168 24.90 -6.42 -19.46
CA ARG A 168 25.32 -7.06 -20.71
C ARG A 168 26.65 -7.76 -20.58
N PHE A 169 27.62 -7.13 -19.91
CA PHE A 169 28.92 -7.75 -19.63
C PHE A 169 28.79 -9.00 -18.76
N VAL A 170 28.02 -8.95 -17.67
CA VAL A 170 27.79 -10.12 -16.80
C VAL A 170 27.06 -11.24 -17.55
N MET A 171 26.07 -10.91 -18.38
CA MET A 171 25.40 -11.90 -19.23
C MET A 171 26.36 -12.54 -20.25
N TRP A 172 27.31 -11.76 -20.78
CA TRP A 172 28.38 -12.28 -21.65
C TRP A 172 29.34 -13.21 -20.89
N LEU A 173 29.79 -12.84 -19.69
CA LEU A 173 30.62 -13.72 -18.85
C LEU A 173 29.96 -15.07 -18.58
N LYS A 174 28.65 -15.05 -18.27
CA LYS A 174 27.85 -16.26 -18.05
C LYS A 174 27.72 -17.10 -19.32
N HIS A 175 27.46 -16.45 -20.47
CA HIS A 175 27.40 -17.13 -21.77
C HIS A 175 28.72 -17.81 -22.15
N GLU A 176 29.85 -17.16 -21.87
CA GLU A 176 31.18 -17.69 -22.14
C GLU A 176 31.65 -18.73 -21.10
N GLY A 177 30.88 -18.97 -20.03
CA GLY A 177 31.23 -19.92 -18.98
C GLY A 177 32.41 -19.49 -18.10
N ILE A 178 32.77 -18.20 -18.10
CA ILE A 178 33.92 -17.66 -17.35
C ILE A 178 33.52 -16.80 -16.15
N TYR A 179 32.21 -16.63 -15.89
CA TYR A 179 31.72 -15.79 -14.79
C TYR A 179 32.31 -16.18 -13.43
N ASP A 180 32.20 -17.45 -13.03
CA ASP A 180 32.69 -17.91 -11.72
C ASP A 180 34.22 -17.82 -11.61
N GLN A 181 34.93 -18.09 -12.72
CA GLN A 181 36.39 -17.97 -12.78
C GLN A 181 36.84 -16.51 -12.57
N VAL A 182 36.23 -15.57 -13.31
CA VAL A 182 36.58 -14.14 -13.23
C VAL A 182 36.24 -13.61 -11.85
N ARG A 183 35.04 -13.93 -11.32
CA ARG A 183 34.63 -13.51 -9.98
C ARG A 183 35.57 -14.04 -8.89
N ALA A 184 35.91 -15.33 -8.92
CA ALA A 184 36.81 -15.91 -7.94
C ALA A 184 38.20 -15.29 -7.98
N HIS A 185 38.69 -14.90 -9.17
CA HIS A 185 39.98 -14.23 -9.30
C HIS A 185 39.97 -12.83 -8.65
N VAL A 186 38.92 -12.06 -8.89
CA VAL A 186 38.71 -10.73 -8.27
C VAL A 186 38.71 -10.86 -6.74
N GLU A 187 37.89 -11.76 -6.20
CA GLU A 187 37.76 -11.96 -4.75
C GLU A 187 39.06 -12.50 -4.11
N GLN A 188 39.80 -13.40 -4.78
CA GLN A 188 41.08 -13.93 -4.29
C GLN A 188 42.19 -12.88 -4.22
N ASN A 189 42.13 -11.86 -5.07
CA ASN A 189 43.07 -10.74 -5.06
C ASN A 189 42.68 -9.64 -4.05
N GLY A 190 41.61 -9.84 -3.27
CA GLY A 190 41.19 -8.93 -2.20
C GLY A 190 40.25 -7.81 -2.64
N PHE A 191 39.72 -7.87 -3.87
CA PHE A 191 38.73 -6.93 -4.37
C PHE A 191 37.30 -7.42 -4.12
N ASP A 192 36.37 -6.49 -3.89
CA ASP A 192 34.95 -6.81 -3.81
C ASP A 192 34.34 -6.87 -5.22
N TRP A 193 33.63 -7.97 -5.52
CA TRP A 193 33.06 -8.18 -6.84
C TRP A 193 32.01 -7.13 -7.22
N ASP A 194 31.18 -6.71 -6.28
CA ASP A 194 30.09 -5.77 -6.56
C ASP A 194 30.65 -4.35 -6.70
N GLU A 195 31.64 -3.96 -5.90
CA GLU A 195 32.37 -2.69 -6.03
C GLU A 195 33.10 -2.58 -7.37
N GLU A 196 33.73 -3.66 -7.84
CA GLU A 196 34.40 -3.70 -9.14
C GLU A 196 33.40 -3.56 -10.30
N LEU A 197 32.20 -4.13 -10.18
CA LEU A 197 31.13 -3.93 -11.16
C LEU A 197 30.55 -2.51 -11.13
N ASP A 198 30.46 -1.88 -9.97
CA ASP A 198 30.03 -0.48 -9.84
C ASP A 198 31.06 0.49 -10.45
N ASN A 199 32.35 0.17 -10.31
CA ASN A 199 33.48 0.93 -10.86
C ASN A 199 33.98 0.35 -12.21
N PHE A 200 33.11 -0.31 -12.96
CA PHE A 200 33.38 -1.16 -14.14
C PHE A 200 34.56 -0.76 -15.05
N TYR A 201 34.69 0.52 -15.39
CA TYR A 201 35.70 1.01 -16.35
C TYR A 201 37.07 1.30 -15.73
N VAL A 202 37.18 1.33 -14.41
CA VAL A 202 38.42 1.61 -13.66
C VAL A 202 38.77 0.49 -12.67
N ALA A 203 38.05 -0.63 -12.75
CA ALA A 203 38.16 -1.77 -11.85
C ALA A 203 39.40 -2.63 -12.17
N GLU A 204 40.48 -2.41 -11.41
CA GLU A 204 41.79 -3.04 -11.64
C GLU A 204 41.73 -4.57 -11.48
N GLY A 205 41.07 -5.05 -10.42
CA GLY A 205 40.94 -6.47 -10.13
C GLY A 205 40.17 -7.23 -11.22
N LEU A 206 39.09 -6.63 -11.73
CA LEU A 206 38.30 -7.16 -12.84
C LEU A 206 39.12 -7.23 -14.13
N HIS A 207 39.88 -6.18 -14.44
CA HIS A 207 40.67 -6.14 -15.68
C HIS A 207 41.77 -7.19 -15.66
N ASP A 208 42.47 -7.37 -14.54
CA ASP A 208 43.46 -8.42 -14.36
C ASP A 208 42.85 -9.83 -14.51
N ALA A 209 41.68 -10.06 -13.92
CA ALA A 209 40.94 -11.30 -14.05
C ALA A 209 40.58 -11.62 -15.52
N LEU A 210 40.16 -10.60 -16.28
CA LEU A 210 39.80 -10.74 -17.69
C LEU A 210 40.99 -11.06 -18.58
N VAL A 211 42.16 -10.45 -18.34
CA VAL A 211 43.40 -10.77 -19.06
C VAL A 211 43.78 -12.24 -18.86
N GLN A 212 43.63 -12.76 -17.65
CA GLN A 212 43.93 -14.17 -17.37
C GLN A 212 42.89 -15.13 -17.95
N ALA A 213 41.60 -14.79 -17.83
CA ALA A 213 40.52 -15.66 -18.30
C ALA A 213 40.43 -15.71 -19.83
N LYS A 214 40.71 -14.60 -20.52
CA LYS A 214 40.54 -14.51 -21.98
C LYS A 214 41.64 -13.65 -22.66
N PRO A 215 42.92 -14.05 -22.59
CA PRO A 215 44.07 -13.24 -23.02
C PRO A 215 44.07 -12.86 -24.51
N LYS A 216 43.36 -13.63 -25.35
CA LYS A 216 43.22 -13.32 -26.78
C LYS A 216 42.33 -12.11 -27.05
N LEU A 217 41.36 -11.85 -26.17
CA LEU A 217 40.47 -10.69 -26.25
C LEU A 217 41.00 -9.53 -25.41
N PHE A 218 41.60 -9.85 -24.27
CA PHE A 218 42.10 -8.91 -23.27
C PHE A 218 43.60 -9.08 -23.10
N SER A 219 44.39 -8.33 -23.87
CA SER A 219 45.86 -8.52 -23.93
C SER A 219 46.61 -7.87 -22.77
N SER A 220 46.02 -6.85 -22.14
CA SER A 220 46.56 -6.14 -20.97
C SER A 220 45.42 -5.39 -20.26
N PRO A 221 45.61 -4.95 -19.00
CA PRO A 221 44.58 -4.17 -18.28
C PRO A 221 44.19 -2.89 -19.02
N ALA A 222 45.15 -2.17 -19.60
CA ALA A 222 44.86 -0.98 -20.42
C ALA A 222 44.01 -1.32 -21.67
N SER A 223 44.30 -2.44 -22.32
CA SER A 223 43.51 -2.93 -23.46
C SER A 223 42.11 -3.42 -23.03
N CYS A 224 41.94 -3.88 -21.78
CA CYS A 224 40.63 -4.21 -21.22
C CYS A 224 39.73 -3.00 -21.18
N VAL A 225 40.20 -1.88 -20.63
CA VAL A 225 39.40 -0.64 -20.54
C VAL A 225 38.89 -0.21 -21.91
N GLU A 226 39.76 -0.18 -22.92
CA GLU A 226 39.38 0.17 -24.30
C GLU A 226 38.36 -0.82 -24.87
N THR A 227 38.60 -2.12 -24.71
CA THR A 227 37.71 -3.18 -25.19
C THR A 227 36.33 -3.12 -24.52
N LEU A 228 36.29 -2.90 -23.20
CA LEU A 228 35.04 -2.78 -22.44
C LEU A 228 34.26 -1.53 -22.82
N ASN A 229 34.92 -0.38 -22.99
CA ASN A 229 34.28 0.84 -23.49
C ASN A 229 33.69 0.66 -24.89
N ASN A 230 34.36 -0.08 -25.77
CA ASN A 230 33.88 -0.35 -27.12
C ASN A 230 32.71 -1.35 -27.15
N LEU A 231 32.75 -2.41 -26.34
CA LEU A 231 31.73 -3.47 -26.35
C LEU A 231 30.50 -3.15 -25.48
N TYR A 232 30.70 -2.43 -24.40
CA TYR A 232 29.71 -2.12 -23.37
C TYR A 232 29.74 -0.64 -22.99
N PRO A 233 29.57 0.31 -23.93
CA PRO A 233 29.61 1.73 -23.63
C PRO A 233 28.47 2.16 -22.71
N TYR A 234 28.70 3.20 -21.93
CA TYR A 234 27.63 3.90 -21.23
C TYR A 234 26.69 4.55 -22.26
N VAL A 235 25.38 4.39 -22.07
CA VAL A 235 24.35 4.92 -22.96
C VAL A 235 23.28 5.65 -22.18
N GLN A 236 22.76 6.74 -22.74
CA GLN A 236 21.64 7.50 -22.17
C GLN A 236 20.27 6.88 -22.52
N ASP A 237 20.23 6.07 -23.57
CA ASP A 237 19.04 5.34 -24.02
C ASP A 237 19.44 4.15 -24.91
N VAL A 238 18.51 3.25 -25.18
CA VAL A 238 18.67 2.08 -26.08
C VAL A 238 17.55 2.03 -27.09
N SER A 239 17.75 1.34 -28.21
CA SER A 239 16.66 1.06 -29.15
C SER A 239 15.67 0.03 -28.58
N SER A 240 14.47 -0.05 -29.14
CA SER A 240 13.50 -1.11 -28.80
C SER A 240 14.06 -2.51 -29.09
N ASP A 241 14.85 -2.67 -30.15
CA ASP A 241 15.47 -3.94 -30.51
C ASP A 241 16.53 -4.36 -29.49
N ASP A 242 17.36 -3.43 -29.03
CA ASP A 242 18.39 -3.71 -28.03
C ASP A 242 17.77 -4.02 -26.65
N MET A 243 16.70 -3.30 -26.30
CA MET A 243 15.89 -3.63 -25.13
C MET A 243 15.34 -5.07 -25.23
N LEU A 244 14.70 -5.43 -26.34
CA LEU A 244 14.14 -6.77 -26.54
C LEU A 244 15.20 -7.86 -26.49
N LYS A 245 16.37 -7.64 -27.11
CA LYS A 245 17.50 -8.57 -27.07
C LYS A 245 17.97 -8.78 -25.63
N ALA A 246 18.15 -7.70 -24.88
CA ALA A 246 18.62 -7.77 -23.50
C ALA A 246 17.62 -8.45 -22.57
N ILE A 247 16.31 -8.19 -22.72
CA ILE A 247 15.26 -8.88 -21.97
C ILE A 247 15.31 -10.39 -22.24
N ARG A 248 15.43 -10.78 -23.52
CA ARG A 248 15.52 -12.20 -23.89
C ARG A 248 16.77 -12.85 -23.31
N GLN A 249 17.92 -12.19 -23.40
CA GLN A 249 19.18 -12.70 -22.86
C GLN A 249 19.13 -12.86 -21.34
N ALA A 250 18.47 -11.93 -20.64
CA ALA A 250 18.36 -11.95 -19.18
C ALA A 250 17.42 -13.05 -18.66
N LEU A 251 16.31 -13.30 -19.35
CA LEU A 251 15.23 -14.13 -18.82
C LEU A 251 15.10 -15.52 -19.45
N THR A 252 15.57 -15.71 -20.68
CA THR A 252 15.43 -16.99 -21.38
C THR A 252 16.33 -18.04 -20.73
N LYS A 253 15.75 -19.17 -20.34
CA LYS A 253 16.47 -20.33 -19.78
C LYS A 253 16.23 -21.54 -20.67
N ASP A 254 17.30 -22.25 -21.03
CA ASP A 254 17.23 -23.45 -21.88
C ASP A 254 16.43 -23.24 -23.18
N GLY A 255 16.61 -22.07 -23.80
CA GLY A 255 15.91 -21.67 -25.03
C GLY A 255 14.42 -21.34 -24.85
N LYS A 256 13.91 -21.33 -23.62
CA LYS A 256 12.51 -21.02 -23.30
C LYS A 256 12.39 -19.73 -22.51
N PHE A 257 11.50 -18.86 -22.98
CA PHE A 257 11.15 -17.63 -22.27
C PHE A 257 10.09 -17.94 -21.20
N PRO A 258 10.36 -17.68 -19.91
CA PRO A 258 9.46 -18.02 -18.80
C PRO A 258 8.15 -17.24 -18.86
N LEU A 259 7.12 -17.78 -18.22
CA LEU A 259 5.86 -17.06 -18.00
C LEU A 259 6.11 -15.90 -17.03
N THR A 260 6.15 -14.70 -17.57
CA THR A 260 6.73 -13.52 -16.93
C THR A 260 5.68 -12.47 -16.60
N LEU A 261 5.64 -12.03 -15.35
CA LEU A 261 4.89 -10.86 -14.89
C LEU A 261 5.84 -9.66 -14.69
N VAL A 262 5.47 -8.50 -15.22
CA VAL A 262 6.17 -7.23 -14.98
C VAL A 262 5.20 -6.21 -14.42
N VAL A 263 5.45 -5.79 -13.19
CA VAL A 263 4.68 -4.75 -12.50
C VAL A 263 5.45 -3.44 -12.58
N LEU A 264 4.82 -2.43 -13.18
CA LEU A 264 5.26 -1.04 -13.16
C LEU A 264 4.37 -0.30 -12.17
N ASP A 265 4.90 0.00 -10.98
CA ASP A 265 4.14 0.70 -9.94
C ASP A 265 4.24 2.22 -10.11
N GLU A 266 3.15 2.92 -9.82
CA GLU A 266 2.99 4.37 -9.91
C GLU A 266 3.39 4.95 -11.28
N VAL A 267 3.01 4.28 -12.37
CA VAL A 267 3.32 4.71 -13.76
C VAL A 267 2.82 6.13 -14.01
N GLN A 268 1.65 6.47 -13.49
CA GLN A 268 1.12 7.81 -13.58
C GLN A 268 2.07 8.85 -12.95
N GLN A 269 2.60 8.58 -11.76
CA GLN A 269 3.47 9.53 -11.05
C GLN A 269 4.77 9.75 -11.83
N TYR A 270 5.28 8.71 -12.48
CA TYR A 270 6.43 8.81 -13.37
C TYR A 270 6.15 9.70 -14.60
N ILE A 271 4.99 9.53 -15.24
CA ILE A 271 4.59 10.31 -16.40
C ILE A 271 4.38 11.79 -16.02
N GLY A 272 3.66 12.05 -14.92
CA GLY A 272 3.31 13.40 -14.50
C GLY A 272 2.62 14.18 -15.63
N GLU A 273 3.17 15.36 -15.96
CA GLU A 273 2.68 16.20 -17.06
C GLU A 273 3.44 15.97 -18.38
N ASP A 274 4.44 15.09 -18.39
CA ASP A 274 5.32 14.85 -19.53
C ASP A 274 4.66 13.90 -20.56
N SER A 275 4.21 14.47 -21.67
CA SER A 275 3.56 13.70 -22.73
C SER A 275 4.51 12.73 -23.45
N GLN A 276 5.82 13.00 -23.46
CA GLN A 276 6.82 12.14 -24.10
C GLN A 276 7.02 10.87 -23.28
N ARG A 277 7.12 10.98 -21.95
CA ARG A 277 7.17 9.80 -21.06
C ARG A 277 6.00 8.86 -21.25
N SER A 278 4.80 9.41 -21.46
CA SER A 278 3.62 8.60 -21.75
C SER A 278 3.75 7.82 -23.06
N ILE A 279 4.34 8.42 -24.09
CA ILE A 279 4.58 7.78 -25.39
C ILE A 279 5.66 6.70 -25.22
N ASP A 280 6.76 7.01 -24.54
CA ASP A 280 7.86 6.07 -24.33
C ASP A 280 7.43 4.82 -23.55
N VAL A 281 6.57 4.97 -22.53
CA VAL A 281 5.95 3.84 -21.81
C VAL A 281 5.08 3.01 -22.74
N GLN A 282 4.27 3.66 -23.57
CA GLN A 282 3.40 2.98 -24.53
C GLN A 282 4.21 2.16 -25.54
N GLU A 283 5.27 2.75 -26.11
CA GLU A 283 6.15 2.11 -27.09
C GLU A 283 6.91 0.93 -26.48
N ALA A 284 7.45 1.09 -25.26
CA ALA A 284 8.18 0.01 -24.59
C ALA A 284 7.27 -1.20 -24.30
N VAL A 285 6.07 -0.97 -23.74
CA VAL A 285 5.08 -2.02 -23.46
C VAL A 285 4.61 -2.69 -24.75
N GLU A 286 4.33 -1.92 -25.81
CA GLU A 286 3.92 -2.45 -27.10
C GLU A 286 5.01 -3.30 -27.75
N ALA A 287 6.25 -2.81 -27.80
CA ALA A 287 7.37 -3.53 -28.37
C ALA A 287 7.57 -4.88 -27.68
N CYS A 288 7.52 -4.90 -26.34
CA CYS A 288 7.62 -6.12 -25.55
C CYS A 288 6.43 -7.07 -25.81
N SER A 289 5.20 -6.56 -25.75
CA SER A 289 3.98 -7.37 -25.91
C SER A 289 3.88 -8.01 -27.30
N LYS A 290 4.31 -7.29 -28.36
CA LYS A 290 4.31 -7.78 -29.74
C LYS A 290 5.40 -8.80 -30.03
N ASN A 291 6.61 -8.58 -29.50
CA ASN A 291 7.76 -9.41 -29.85
C ASN A 291 7.93 -10.61 -28.93
N ILE A 292 7.61 -10.49 -27.64
CA ILE A 292 7.69 -11.60 -26.68
C ILE A 292 6.40 -12.43 -26.67
N GLY A 293 5.25 -11.79 -26.95
CA GLY A 293 3.96 -12.42 -27.12
C GLY A 293 3.24 -12.74 -25.81
N GLY A 294 2.34 -13.73 -25.84
CA GLY A 294 1.47 -14.15 -24.72
C GLY A 294 2.18 -14.48 -23.40
N LYS A 295 3.51 -14.66 -23.41
CA LYS A 295 4.32 -15.07 -22.26
C LYS A 295 4.63 -13.93 -21.29
N LEU A 296 4.51 -12.67 -21.70
CA LEU A 296 4.87 -11.51 -20.90
C LEU A 296 3.63 -10.66 -20.59
N LEU A 297 3.31 -10.50 -19.31
CA LEU A 297 2.22 -9.64 -18.84
C LEU A 297 2.78 -8.36 -18.22
N PHE A 298 2.31 -7.21 -18.71
CA PHE A 298 2.52 -5.94 -18.03
C PHE A 298 1.32 -5.58 -17.16
N ILE A 299 1.60 -5.12 -15.94
CA ILE A 299 0.64 -4.48 -15.06
C ILE A 299 1.16 -3.09 -14.72
N GLY A 300 0.39 -2.06 -15.04
CA GLY A 300 0.65 -0.67 -14.62
C GLY A 300 -0.31 -0.27 -13.50
N THR A 301 0.16 0.47 -12.51
CA THR A 301 -0.72 1.07 -11.49
C THR A 301 -0.82 2.59 -11.64
N GLY A 302 -1.98 3.15 -11.27
CA GLY A 302 -2.23 4.59 -11.25
C GLY A 302 -3.53 4.95 -10.56
N GLN A 303 -3.88 6.23 -10.49
CA GLN A 303 -5.08 6.70 -9.79
C GLN A 303 -6.35 6.64 -10.67
N THR A 304 -7.52 6.48 -10.06
CA THR A 304 -8.83 6.43 -10.75
C THR A 304 -9.23 7.78 -11.37
N ALA A 305 -8.96 8.90 -10.69
CA ALA A 305 -9.42 10.24 -11.05
C ALA A 305 -8.77 10.86 -12.31
N VAL A 306 -8.16 10.03 -13.14
CA VAL A 306 -7.22 10.47 -14.18
C VAL A 306 -7.56 9.83 -15.53
N THR A 307 -8.84 9.55 -15.70
CA THR A 307 -9.53 9.66 -17.00
C THR A 307 -9.48 11.10 -17.56
N GLY A 308 -8.93 12.08 -16.81
CA GLY A 308 -8.91 13.50 -17.13
C GLY A 308 -7.67 14.08 -17.82
N THR A 309 -6.47 13.48 -17.73
CA THR A 309 -5.28 14.04 -18.43
C THR A 309 -5.09 13.40 -19.80
N SER A 310 -4.84 14.22 -20.82
CA SER A 310 -4.63 13.76 -22.21
C SER A 310 -3.49 12.75 -22.35
N ASN A 311 -2.52 12.78 -21.43
CA ASN A 311 -1.40 11.85 -21.39
C ASN A 311 -1.84 10.43 -21.01
N LEU A 312 -2.64 10.25 -19.96
CA LEU A 312 -3.07 8.92 -19.53
C LEU A 312 -4.06 8.26 -20.49
N LYS A 313 -4.85 9.05 -21.22
CA LYS A 313 -5.70 8.55 -22.32
C LYS A 313 -4.90 7.77 -23.37
N LYS A 314 -3.63 8.12 -23.59
CA LYS A 314 -2.77 7.40 -24.55
C LYS A 314 -2.42 5.99 -24.08
N LEU A 315 -2.31 5.78 -22.76
CA LEU A 315 -2.05 4.45 -22.19
C LEU A 315 -3.27 3.52 -22.28
N GLU A 316 -4.48 4.07 -22.40
CA GLU A 316 -5.72 3.28 -22.44
C GLU A 316 -5.78 2.31 -23.63
N GLY A 317 -5.16 2.68 -24.75
CA GLY A 317 -5.09 1.83 -25.93
C GLY A 317 -4.13 0.64 -25.82
N ARG A 318 -3.27 0.59 -24.79
CA ARG A 318 -2.34 -0.53 -24.53
C ARG A 318 -2.72 -1.32 -23.29
N PHE A 319 -3.19 -0.65 -22.24
CA PHE A 319 -3.72 -1.29 -21.05
C PHE A 319 -5.23 -1.48 -21.16
N THR A 320 -5.63 -2.48 -21.93
CA THR A 320 -7.03 -2.75 -22.28
C THR A 320 -7.81 -3.45 -21.17
N ILE A 321 -7.10 -4.13 -20.25
CA ILE A 321 -7.72 -4.80 -19.10
C ILE A 321 -7.73 -3.85 -17.91
N ARG A 322 -8.91 -3.62 -17.33
CA ARG A 322 -9.09 -2.67 -16.21
C ARG A 322 -9.47 -3.40 -14.94
N VAL A 323 -8.71 -3.11 -13.89
CA VAL A 323 -9.01 -3.53 -12.52
C VAL A 323 -9.11 -2.26 -11.68
N GLU A 324 -10.31 -1.96 -11.21
CA GLU A 324 -10.56 -0.79 -10.39
C GLU A 324 -10.78 -1.19 -8.92
N LEU A 325 -9.96 -0.64 -8.04
CA LEU A 325 -10.06 -0.80 -6.59
C LEU A 325 -10.84 0.36 -6.00
N SER A 326 -11.75 0.03 -5.09
CA SER A 326 -12.63 0.99 -4.41
C SER A 326 -12.38 0.97 -2.90
N ASP A 327 -12.95 1.93 -2.17
CA ASP A 327 -12.82 2.01 -0.71
C ASP A 327 -13.51 0.83 0.01
N ALA A 328 -14.40 0.09 -0.66
CA ALA A 328 -15.17 -1.01 -0.08
C ALA A 328 -14.29 -2.16 0.47
N ASP A 329 -13.07 -2.35 -0.05
CA ASP A 329 -12.19 -3.44 0.37
C ASP A 329 -11.46 -3.14 1.69
N VAL A 330 -11.40 -1.87 2.11
CA VAL A 330 -10.74 -1.43 3.35
C VAL A 330 -11.41 -2.05 4.58
N ASP A 331 -12.74 -2.11 4.59
CA ASP A 331 -13.53 -2.63 5.71
C ASP A 331 -13.28 -4.13 5.93
N ALA A 332 -13.25 -4.90 4.84
CA ALA A 332 -12.97 -6.33 4.90
C ALA A 332 -11.58 -6.59 5.49
N VAL A 333 -10.58 -5.81 5.07
CA VAL A 333 -9.22 -5.89 5.61
C VAL A 333 -9.20 -5.54 7.09
N ILE A 334 -9.82 -4.44 7.53
CA ILE A 334 -9.86 -4.09 8.96
C ILE A 334 -10.51 -5.21 9.79
N ARG A 335 -11.64 -5.75 9.33
CA ARG A 335 -12.39 -6.81 10.03
C ARG A 335 -11.63 -8.13 10.11
N GLN A 336 -10.98 -8.55 9.03
CA GLN A 336 -10.30 -9.85 8.94
C GLN A 336 -8.85 -9.80 9.44
N VAL A 337 -8.19 -8.65 9.32
CA VAL A 337 -6.81 -8.49 9.75
C VAL A 337 -6.78 -8.04 11.21
N ILE A 338 -7.37 -6.89 11.55
CA ILE A 338 -7.17 -6.27 12.86
C ILE A 338 -8.23 -6.69 13.87
N LEU A 339 -9.50 -6.70 13.47
CA LEU A 339 -10.61 -6.95 14.37
C LEU A 339 -11.05 -8.42 14.42
N ALA A 340 -10.32 -9.34 13.79
CA ALA A 340 -10.70 -10.75 13.70
C ALA A 340 -11.06 -11.33 15.07
N LYS A 341 -12.26 -11.90 15.16
CA LYS A 341 -12.83 -12.43 16.40
C LYS A 341 -12.71 -13.95 16.46
N LYS A 342 -12.52 -14.48 17.67
CA LYS A 342 -12.70 -15.91 17.93
C LYS A 342 -14.16 -16.30 17.64
N PRO A 343 -14.44 -17.48 17.05
CA PRO A 343 -15.80 -17.90 16.74
C PRO A 343 -16.74 -17.84 17.95
N GLU A 344 -16.29 -18.35 19.09
CA GLU A 344 -17.01 -18.37 20.38
C GLU A 344 -17.24 -16.97 21.00
N ALA A 345 -16.51 -15.93 20.57
CA ALA A 345 -16.72 -14.57 21.05
C ALA A 345 -17.80 -13.80 20.28
N LYS A 346 -18.21 -14.28 19.09
CA LYS A 346 -19.18 -13.58 18.24
C LYS A 346 -20.55 -13.47 18.89
N THR A 347 -21.11 -14.58 19.36
CA THR A 347 -22.45 -14.61 19.96
C THR A 347 -22.58 -13.71 21.21
N PRO A 348 -21.63 -13.70 22.17
CA PRO A 348 -21.67 -12.73 23.26
C PRO A 348 -21.66 -11.25 22.79
N ILE A 349 -20.89 -10.93 21.74
CA ILE A 349 -20.87 -9.58 21.16
C ILE A 349 -22.23 -9.26 20.51
N GLU A 350 -22.83 -10.19 19.77
CA GLU A 350 -24.16 -10.00 19.19
C GLU A 350 -25.20 -9.69 20.28
N GLN A 351 -25.19 -10.46 21.37
CA GLN A 351 -26.12 -10.27 22.48
C GLN A 351 -25.97 -8.90 23.16
N ILE A 352 -24.74 -8.46 23.43
CA ILE A 352 -24.51 -7.14 24.06
C ILE A 352 -24.95 -6.01 23.12
N MET A 353 -24.68 -6.14 21.82
CA MET A 353 -25.05 -5.14 20.81
C MET A 353 -26.57 -5.10 20.62
N GLN A 354 -27.25 -6.26 20.56
CA GLN A 354 -28.70 -6.34 20.46
C GLN A 354 -29.41 -5.76 21.67
N THR A 355 -28.92 -6.08 22.89
CA THR A 355 -29.47 -5.54 24.15
C THR A 355 -29.42 -4.01 24.17
N ASN A 356 -28.39 -3.42 23.55
CA ASN A 356 -28.17 -1.98 23.49
C ASN A 356 -28.51 -1.39 22.11
N LEU A 357 -29.30 -2.07 21.27
CA LEU A 357 -29.58 -1.64 19.90
C LEU A 357 -30.22 -0.25 19.85
N GLY A 358 -31.11 0.08 20.79
CA GLY A 358 -31.73 1.40 20.85
C GLY A 358 -30.77 2.55 21.17
N GLU A 359 -29.67 2.28 21.88
CA GLU A 359 -28.57 3.23 22.06
C GLU A 359 -27.80 3.42 20.76
N ILE A 360 -27.40 2.31 20.13
CA ILE A 360 -26.58 2.32 18.91
C ILE A 360 -27.36 2.94 17.74
N SER A 361 -28.65 2.63 17.59
CA SER A 361 -29.47 3.04 16.45
C SER A 361 -29.72 4.54 16.40
N ARG A 362 -29.59 5.24 17.53
CA ARG A 362 -29.75 6.69 17.57
C ARG A 362 -28.50 7.44 17.14
N HIS A 363 -27.34 6.78 17.16
CA HIS A 363 -26.05 7.44 16.93
C HIS A 363 -26.01 8.09 15.56
N LEU A 364 -25.87 9.42 15.57
CA LEU A 364 -25.82 10.27 14.39
C LEU A 364 -27.03 10.10 13.44
N ALA A 365 -28.20 9.78 13.99
CA ALA A 365 -29.44 9.68 13.21
C ALA A 365 -29.70 10.98 12.41
N GLY A 366 -30.07 10.83 11.14
CA GLY A 366 -30.28 11.97 10.23
C GLY A 366 -29.04 12.43 9.45
N THR A 367 -27.86 11.86 9.71
CA THR A 367 -26.66 12.06 8.90
C THR A 367 -26.49 10.90 7.90
N THR A 368 -25.70 11.11 6.83
CA THR A 368 -25.41 10.02 5.88
C THR A 368 -24.52 8.92 6.49
N ILE A 369 -23.81 9.21 7.58
CA ILE A 369 -22.90 8.28 8.27
C ILE A 369 -23.53 7.60 9.50
N GLY A 370 -24.78 7.93 9.83
CA GLY A 370 -25.53 7.35 10.94
C GLY A 370 -25.72 5.84 10.85
N HIS A 371 -26.26 5.24 11.90
CA HIS A 371 -26.53 3.80 11.94
C HIS A 371 -27.51 3.37 10.83
N ARG A 372 -27.30 2.18 10.26
CA ARG A 372 -28.12 1.57 9.20
C ARG A 372 -28.47 0.12 9.58
N GLN A 373 -29.59 -0.40 9.09
CA GLN A 373 -29.98 -1.80 9.32
C GLN A 373 -28.93 -2.80 8.81
N ASP A 374 -28.30 -2.48 7.67
CA ASP A 374 -27.22 -3.29 7.08
C ASP A 374 -25.95 -3.37 7.94
N ASP A 375 -25.85 -2.54 8.98
CA ASP A 375 -24.74 -2.61 9.93
C ASP A 375 -24.87 -3.80 10.90
N ILE A 376 -26.11 -4.24 11.20
CA ILE A 376 -26.40 -5.22 12.26
C ILE A 376 -25.64 -6.55 12.04
N PRO A 377 -25.60 -7.13 10.82
CA PRO A 377 -24.84 -8.35 10.57
C PRO A 377 -23.32 -8.21 10.77
N HIS A 378 -22.81 -6.98 10.86
CA HIS A 378 -21.39 -6.67 11.00
C HIS A 378 -20.99 -6.24 12.41
N PHE A 379 -21.94 -6.15 13.33
CA PHE A 379 -21.68 -5.73 14.72
C PHE A 379 -20.56 -6.52 15.40
N PRO A 380 -20.52 -7.86 15.33
CA PRO A 380 -19.44 -8.63 15.94
C PRO A 380 -18.06 -8.31 15.36
N GLN A 381 -18.00 -8.09 14.05
CA GLN A 381 -16.77 -7.83 13.31
C GLN A 381 -16.24 -6.42 13.58
N ASP A 382 -17.13 -5.43 13.73
CA ASP A 382 -16.76 -4.01 13.93
C ASP A 382 -16.55 -3.65 15.41
N TYR A 383 -16.97 -4.49 16.35
CA TYR A 383 -16.75 -4.26 17.78
C TYR A 383 -15.24 -4.26 18.13
N PRO A 384 -14.74 -3.33 18.95
CA PRO A 384 -15.44 -2.33 19.78
C PRO A 384 -15.63 -0.94 19.14
N ILE A 385 -15.37 -0.77 17.84
CA ILE A 385 -15.33 0.56 17.20
C ILE A 385 -16.73 1.09 16.89
N LEU A 386 -17.68 0.20 16.55
CA LEU A 386 -19.00 0.53 15.99
C LEU A 386 -18.93 1.08 14.54
N PRO A 387 -19.85 0.67 13.67
CA PRO A 387 -19.91 1.10 12.26
C PRO A 387 -19.95 2.63 12.08
N VAL A 388 -20.69 3.33 12.94
CA VAL A 388 -20.83 4.79 12.87
C VAL A 388 -19.51 5.51 13.17
N ARG A 389 -18.71 5.01 14.12
CA ARG A 389 -17.40 5.63 14.46
C ARG A 389 -16.38 5.38 13.36
N ARG A 390 -16.39 4.18 12.79
CA ARG A 390 -15.55 3.85 11.63
C ARG A 390 -15.83 4.79 10.46
N ARG A 391 -17.10 4.95 10.07
CA ARG A 391 -17.50 5.90 9.01
C ARG A 391 -17.12 7.33 9.36
N PHE A 392 -17.29 7.75 10.62
CA PHE A 392 -16.85 9.07 11.06
C PHE A 392 -15.34 9.25 10.86
N TRP A 393 -14.51 8.32 11.35
CA TRP A 393 -13.06 8.39 11.19
C TRP A 393 -12.61 8.35 9.74
N GLU A 394 -13.21 7.50 8.90
CA GLU A 394 -12.92 7.45 7.47
C GLU A 394 -13.13 8.83 6.81
N ASN A 395 -14.30 9.43 7.05
CA ASN A 395 -14.64 10.72 6.47
C ASN A 395 -13.76 11.84 7.03
N THR A 396 -13.47 11.84 8.32
CA THR A 396 -12.61 12.85 8.95
C THR A 396 -11.16 12.73 8.49
N LEU A 397 -10.61 11.51 8.39
CA LEU A 397 -9.25 11.26 7.88
C LEU A 397 -9.09 11.76 6.45
N ARG A 398 -10.07 11.50 5.59
CA ARG A 398 -10.10 11.97 4.20
C ARG A 398 -10.01 13.49 4.09
N VAL A 399 -10.70 14.21 4.99
CA VAL A 399 -10.67 15.68 5.03
C VAL A 399 -9.35 16.22 5.59
N MET A 400 -8.71 15.51 6.51
CA MET A 400 -7.45 15.94 7.12
C MET A 400 -6.22 15.68 6.24
N ASP A 401 -6.30 14.74 5.29
CA ASP A 401 -5.22 14.42 4.33
C ASP A 401 -5.33 15.27 3.05
N GLN A 402 -5.13 16.59 3.17
CA GLN A 402 -5.28 17.53 2.05
C GLN A 402 -4.22 17.36 0.94
N THR A 403 -3.06 16.77 1.27
CA THR A 403 -1.98 16.54 0.31
C THR A 403 -2.15 15.24 -0.48
N GLY A 404 -3.07 14.36 -0.07
CA GLY A 404 -3.29 13.06 -0.71
C GLY A 404 -2.05 12.15 -0.68
N THR A 405 -1.12 12.44 0.24
CA THR A 405 0.17 11.75 0.36
C THR A 405 0.12 10.62 1.38
N ASP A 406 -0.94 10.53 2.20
CA ASP A 406 -1.10 9.47 3.19
C ASP A 406 -2.13 8.41 2.82
N SER A 407 -1.70 7.14 2.77
CA SER A 407 -2.58 6.08 2.26
C SER A 407 -3.73 5.90 3.25
N GLN A 408 -4.97 6.19 2.82
CA GLN A 408 -6.13 6.20 3.71
C GLN A 408 -6.32 4.88 4.46
N LEU A 409 -6.19 3.74 3.76
CA LEU A 409 -6.21 2.40 4.37
C LEU A 409 -5.17 2.24 5.49
N ARG A 410 -3.96 2.77 5.30
CA ARG A 410 -2.88 2.70 6.29
C ARG A 410 -3.21 3.49 7.54
N ASN A 411 -3.68 4.73 7.36
CA ASN A 411 -4.05 5.58 8.49
C ASN A 411 -5.22 4.96 9.26
N GLN A 412 -6.19 4.37 8.56
CA GLN A 412 -7.28 3.65 9.20
C GLN A 412 -6.80 2.38 9.93
N LEU A 413 -6.00 1.51 9.30
CA LEU A 413 -5.47 0.31 9.95
C LEU A 413 -4.62 0.63 11.17
N SER A 414 -3.72 1.61 11.05
CA SER A 414 -2.87 2.06 12.15
C SER A 414 -3.69 2.60 13.32
N MET A 415 -4.65 3.47 13.03
CA MET A 415 -5.53 4.05 14.03
C MET A 415 -6.43 3.01 14.70
N VAL A 416 -7.07 2.15 13.92
CA VAL A 416 -7.89 1.04 14.44
C VAL A 416 -7.05 0.12 15.31
N HIS A 417 -5.81 -0.18 14.92
CA HIS A 417 -4.92 -1.01 15.72
C HIS A 417 -4.51 -0.35 17.03
N LYS A 418 -4.10 0.93 17.02
CA LYS A 418 -3.72 1.65 18.24
C LYS A 418 -4.90 1.82 19.19
N VAL A 419 -6.09 2.13 18.65
CA VAL A 419 -7.23 2.45 19.50
C VAL A 419 -7.84 1.22 20.16
N ILE A 420 -7.83 0.05 19.51
CA ILE A 420 -8.30 -1.17 20.20
C ILE A 420 -7.37 -1.58 21.34
N GLN A 421 -6.09 -1.18 21.31
CA GLN A 421 -5.14 -1.46 22.40
C GLN A 421 -5.49 -0.69 23.67
N THR A 422 -6.17 0.46 23.58
CA THR A 422 -6.55 1.27 24.75
C THR A 422 -7.72 0.66 25.53
N ASN A 423 -8.48 -0.25 24.91
CA ASN A 423 -9.73 -0.80 25.44
C ASN A 423 -9.62 -2.32 25.72
N LEU A 424 -8.41 -2.88 25.87
CA LEU A 424 -8.25 -4.34 26.03
C LEU A 424 -8.70 -4.84 27.41
N SER A 425 -8.48 -4.06 28.46
CA SER A 425 -8.81 -4.44 29.84
C SER A 425 -10.28 -4.25 30.21
N GLU A 426 -11.05 -3.55 29.38
CA GLU A 426 -12.44 -3.23 29.69
C GLU A 426 -13.38 -4.43 29.51
N PRO A 427 -14.48 -4.50 30.27
CA PRO A 427 -15.52 -5.50 30.09
C PRO A 427 -16.21 -5.41 28.73
N LEU A 428 -16.71 -6.54 28.23
CA LEU A 428 -17.60 -6.57 27.07
C LEU A 428 -18.77 -5.59 27.22
N GLY A 429 -19.05 -4.80 26.17
CA GLY A 429 -20.01 -3.68 26.19
C GLY A 429 -19.33 -2.31 26.25
N HIS A 430 -18.01 -2.27 26.50
CA HIS A 430 -17.22 -1.06 26.35
C HIS A 430 -16.75 -0.88 24.90
N VAL A 431 -17.08 0.27 24.34
CA VAL A 431 -16.78 0.65 22.96
C VAL A 431 -15.76 1.78 22.92
N VAL A 432 -15.19 1.98 21.75
CA VAL A 432 -14.19 3.03 21.53
C VAL A 432 -14.89 4.34 21.17
N PRO A 433 -14.55 5.46 21.82
CA PRO A 433 -15.13 6.74 21.49
C PRO A 433 -14.40 7.37 20.30
N ALA A 434 -15.11 8.21 19.55
CA ALA A 434 -14.58 8.76 18.29
C ALA A 434 -13.50 9.84 18.50
N ASP A 435 -13.39 10.42 19.69
CA ASP A 435 -12.47 11.52 20.01
C ASP A 435 -11.00 11.09 20.01
N TYR A 436 -10.72 9.79 20.10
CA TYR A 436 -9.36 9.25 20.00
C TYR A 436 -8.60 9.76 18.77
N LEU A 437 -9.31 9.88 17.63
CA LEU A 437 -8.76 10.40 16.37
C LEU A 437 -8.08 11.76 16.54
N TYR A 438 -8.70 12.64 17.35
CA TYR A 438 -8.18 13.99 17.58
C TYR A 438 -6.83 13.91 18.29
N PHE A 439 -6.75 13.16 19.38
CA PHE A 439 -5.55 13.09 20.21
C PHE A 439 -4.41 12.34 19.53
N ASP A 440 -4.69 11.26 18.78
CA ASP A 440 -3.67 10.56 17.99
C ASP A 440 -3.08 11.46 16.88
N SER A 441 -3.88 12.40 16.36
CA SER A 441 -3.48 13.27 15.25
C SER A 441 -3.03 14.68 15.68
N ALA A 442 -3.18 15.05 16.96
CA ALA A 442 -3.10 16.44 17.42
C ALA A 442 -1.75 17.11 17.09
N ASP A 443 -0.63 16.44 17.37
CA ASP A 443 0.71 16.97 17.11
C ASP A 443 0.97 17.13 15.61
N LYS A 444 0.54 16.17 14.79
CA LYS A 444 0.66 16.23 13.33
C LYS A 444 -0.19 17.37 12.75
N LEU A 445 -1.41 17.55 13.25
CA LEU A 445 -2.30 18.63 12.82
C LEU A 445 -1.76 20.01 13.23
N LEU A 446 -1.08 20.10 14.37
CA LEU A 446 -0.39 21.31 14.79
C LEU A 446 0.80 21.64 13.87
N GLN A 447 1.65 20.64 13.57
CA GLN A 447 2.80 20.79 12.67
C GLN A 447 2.39 21.21 11.25
N SER A 448 1.30 20.64 10.74
CA SER A 448 0.70 21.00 9.44
C SER A 448 -0.11 22.30 9.47
N ARG A 449 -0.18 22.99 10.62
CA ARG A 449 -0.91 24.25 10.84
C ARG A 449 -2.43 24.15 10.60
N ILE A 450 -2.99 22.93 10.61
CA ILE A 450 -4.43 22.69 10.49
C ILE A 450 -5.13 22.91 11.85
N LEU A 451 -4.46 22.53 12.95
CA LEU A 451 -4.94 22.71 14.32
C LEU A 451 -4.32 23.97 14.94
N PRO A 452 -5.14 24.94 15.42
CA PRO A 452 -4.61 26.11 16.11
C PRO A 452 -3.86 25.75 17.39
N ARG A 453 -2.72 26.41 17.61
CA ARG A 453 -1.85 26.16 18.76
C ARG A 453 -2.55 26.30 20.11
N LYS A 454 -3.37 27.34 20.28
CA LYS A 454 -4.15 27.57 21.51
C LYS A 454 -5.09 26.40 21.83
N VAL A 455 -5.74 25.84 20.80
CA VAL A 455 -6.66 24.69 20.95
C VAL A 455 -5.88 23.44 21.34
N HIS A 456 -4.75 23.18 20.69
CA HIS A 456 -3.85 22.07 21.03
C HIS A 456 -3.36 22.15 22.47
N GLU A 457 -2.75 23.27 22.88
CA GLU A 457 -2.13 23.40 24.21
C GLU A 457 -3.15 23.22 25.34
N LYS A 458 -4.35 23.80 25.20
CA LYS A 458 -5.41 23.68 26.21
C LYS A 458 -6.01 22.28 26.27
N THR A 459 -6.36 21.68 25.13
CA THR A 459 -6.93 20.33 25.12
C THR A 459 -5.93 19.29 25.65
N MET A 460 -4.64 19.41 25.33
CA MET A 460 -3.59 18.53 25.86
C MET A 460 -3.36 18.72 27.36
N SER A 461 -3.51 19.94 27.88
CA SER A 461 -3.45 20.22 29.32
C SER A 461 -4.66 19.62 30.05
N TRP A 462 -5.87 19.92 29.59
CA TRP A 462 -7.12 19.42 30.18
C TRP A 462 -7.23 17.90 30.15
N ASN A 463 -6.67 17.24 29.13
CA ASN A 463 -6.63 15.78 29.05
C ASN A 463 -5.82 15.11 30.17
N LYS A 464 -5.00 15.86 30.91
CA LYS A 464 -4.26 15.40 32.10
C LYS A 464 -4.88 15.89 33.41
N GLY A 465 -6.00 16.62 33.33
CA GLY A 465 -6.68 17.23 34.47
C GLY A 465 -7.73 16.33 35.10
N SER A 466 -8.70 16.96 35.76
CA SER A 466 -9.89 16.33 36.37
C SER A 466 -10.80 15.66 35.33
N GLU A 467 -11.75 14.85 35.77
CA GLU A 467 -12.73 14.19 34.88
C GLU A 467 -13.52 15.20 34.02
N GLU A 468 -13.87 16.37 34.57
CA GLU A 468 -14.57 17.42 33.84
C GLU A 468 -13.67 18.08 32.79
N GLU A 469 -12.40 18.31 33.12
CA GLU A 469 -11.40 18.83 32.16
C GLU A 469 -11.13 17.82 31.05
N GLN A 470 -10.99 16.53 31.38
CA GLN A 470 -10.84 15.49 30.38
C GLN A 470 -12.06 15.43 29.45
N LEU A 471 -13.28 15.46 29.99
CA LEU A 471 -14.50 15.50 29.18
C LEU A 471 -14.57 16.76 28.30
N MET A 472 -14.15 17.92 28.82
CA MET A 472 -14.03 19.15 28.05
C MET A 472 -13.04 19.00 26.89
N ALA A 473 -11.86 18.45 27.15
CA ALA A 473 -10.83 18.24 26.14
C ALA A 473 -11.34 17.36 25.01
N ARG A 474 -11.96 16.22 25.36
CA ARG A 474 -12.50 15.25 24.41
C ARG A 474 -13.63 15.84 23.56
N ALA A 475 -14.54 16.59 24.18
CA ALA A 475 -15.61 17.27 23.47
C ALA A 475 -15.09 18.37 22.54
N CYS A 476 -14.14 19.20 22.97
CA CYS A 476 -13.49 20.21 22.13
C CYS A 476 -12.78 19.58 20.93
N GLY A 477 -12.07 18.47 21.13
CA GLY A 477 -11.44 17.71 20.06
C GLY A 477 -12.45 17.25 19.00
N LEU A 478 -13.60 16.72 19.42
CA LEU A 478 -14.68 16.35 18.51
C LEU A 478 -15.31 17.54 17.80
N VAL A 479 -15.56 18.66 18.50
CA VAL A 479 -16.09 19.88 17.86
C VAL A 479 -15.16 20.31 16.73
N PHE A 480 -13.84 20.33 16.97
CA PHE A 480 -12.85 20.63 15.94
C PHE A 480 -12.95 19.69 14.73
N LEU A 481 -12.97 18.38 14.96
CA LEU A 481 -13.06 17.38 13.88
C LEU A 481 -14.36 17.50 13.09
N ILE A 482 -15.50 17.69 13.78
CA ILE A 482 -16.81 17.85 13.15
C ILE A 482 -16.88 19.15 12.35
N ASN A 483 -16.38 20.27 12.88
CA ASN A 483 -16.34 21.53 12.15
C ASN A 483 -15.49 21.42 10.87
N LYS A 484 -14.33 20.76 10.94
CA LYS A 484 -13.50 20.50 9.75
C LYS A 484 -14.24 19.64 8.73
N LEU A 485 -14.82 18.52 9.17
CA LEU A 485 -15.58 17.63 8.32
C LEU A 485 -16.76 18.35 7.64
N GLY A 486 -17.57 19.06 8.42
CA GLY A 486 -18.71 19.83 7.92
C GLY A 486 -18.30 20.92 6.91
N SER A 487 -17.21 21.64 7.16
CA SER A 487 -16.74 22.69 6.24
C SER A 487 -16.31 22.19 4.85
N GLN A 488 -15.88 20.92 4.76
CA GLN A 488 -15.34 20.33 3.53
C GLN A 488 -16.32 19.35 2.87
N ASN A 489 -17.27 18.80 3.63
CA ASN A 489 -18.28 17.87 3.12
C ASN A 489 -19.65 18.12 3.78
N ASN A 490 -20.40 19.06 3.19
CA ASN A 490 -21.74 19.42 3.64
C ASN A 490 -22.78 18.29 3.43
N GLU A 491 -22.53 17.36 2.51
CA GLU A 491 -23.47 16.28 2.19
C GLU A 491 -23.64 15.29 3.34
N ILE A 492 -22.68 15.23 4.27
CA ILE A 492 -22.76 14.35 5.45
C ILE A 492 -23.89 14.76 6.39
N GLY A 493 -24.17 16.07 6.48
CA GLY A 493 -25.18 16.62 7.39
C GLY A 493 -24.80 16.57 8.87
N ILE A 494 -23.54 16.29 9.21
CA ILE A 494 -23.07 16.24 10.60
C ILE A 494 -22.83 17.64 11.16
N ARG A 495 -23.27 17.87 12.41
CA ARG A 495 -23.16 19.13 13.14
C ARG A 495 -22.72 18.90 14.56
N ALA A 496 -21.94 19.81 15.13
CA ALA A 496 -21.37 19.70 16.47
C ALA A 496 -22.39 20.11 17.55
N THR A 497 -23.48 19.35 17.67
CA THR A 497 -24.51 19.52 18.71
C THR A 497 -24.21 18.66 19.93
N ILE A 498 -24.88 18.93 21.07
CA ILE A 498 -24.76 18.09 22.27
C ILE A 498 -25.05 16.62 21.97
N ASP A 499 -26.05 16.36 21.13
CA ASP A 499 -26.48 15.02 20.78
C ASP A 499 -25.40 14.27 19.98
N THR A 500 -24.84 14.92 18.94
CA THR A 500 -23.74 14.37 18.15
C THR A 500 -22.51 14.08 19.01
N LEU A 501 -22.13 15.02 19.89
CA LEU A 501 -20.99 14.86 20.78
C LEU A 501 -21.21 13.72 21.77
N ALA A 502 -22.38 13.68 22.40
CA ALA A 502 -22.71 12.65 23.37
C ALA A 502 -22.72 11.26 22.74
N ASP A 503 -23.27 11.12 21.53
CA ASP A 503 -23.20 9.87 20.78
C ASP A 503 -21.73 9.46 20.58
N LEU A 504 -20.92 10.35 19.98
CA LEU A 504 -19.52 10.09 19.64
C LEU A 504 -18.61 9.79 20.86
N LEU A 505 -18.98 10.23 22.05
CA LEU A 505 -18.23 10.05 23.30
C LEU A 505 -18.66 8.81 24.12
N VAL A 506 -19.71 8.09 23.74
CA VAL A 506 -20.14 6.89 24.49
C VAL A 506 -19.02 5.85 24.51
N GLU A 507 -18.67 5.40 25.71
CA GLU A 507 -17.67 4.35 25.95
C GLU A 507 -18.28 3.08 26.55
N ASN A 508 -19.49 3.15 27.12
CA ASN A 508 -20.19 2.01 27.70
C ASN A 508 -21.63 1.99 27.19
N LEU A 509 -21.96 0.99 26.37
CA LEU A 509 -23.26 0.90 25.71
C LEU A 509 -24.42 0.76 26.70
N SER A 510 -24.20 0.11 27.84
CA SER A 510 -25.24 -0.12 28.86
C SER A 510 -25.52 1.12 29.71
N ARG A 511 -24.53 2.00 29.89
CA ARG A 511 -24.74 3.32 30.51
C ARG A 511 -25.37 4.32 29.54
N GLY A 512 -25.05 4.17 28.25
CA GLY A 512 -25.56 5.02 27.19
C GLY A 512 -25.08 6.47 27.25
N SER A 513 -25.72 7.33 26.45
CA SER A 513 -25.30 8.74 26.30
C SER A 513 -25.98 9.74 27.25
N SER A 514 -26.96 9.33 28.05
CA SER A 514 -27.81 10.26 28.82
C SER A 514 -27.05 11.15 29.79
N SER A 515 -26.06 10.61 30.51
CA SER A 515 -25.24 11.40 31.45
C SER A 515 -24.33 12.40 30.73
N LEU A 516 -23.88 12.07 29.52
CA LEU A 516 -23.08 12.99 28.69
C LEU A 516 -23.95 14.16 28.24
N ARG A 517 -25.17 13.88 27.77
CA ARG A 517 -26.13 14.92 27.34
C ARG A 517 -26.49 15.89 28.47
N SER A 518 -26.52 15.44 29.72
CA SER A 518 -26.73 16.34 30.87
C SER A 518 -25.51 17.17 31.26
N LYS A 519 -24.29 16.62 31.12
CA LYS A 519 -23.05 17.28 31.60
C LYS A 519 -22.46 18.25 30.57
N LEU A 520 -22.49 17.88 29.29
CA LEU A 520 -21.82 18.64 28.22
C LEU A 520 -22.25 20.11 28.13
N PRO A 521 -23.55 20.50 28.21
CA PRO A 521 -23.94 21.90 28.09
C PRO A 521 -23.25 22.81 29.11
N GLY A 522 -23.22 22.39 30.39
CA GLY A 522 -22.62 23.18 31.46
C GLY A 522 -21.10 23.34 31.36
N LEU A 523 -20.44 22.40 30.66
CA LEU A 523 -19.02 22.47 30.35
C LEU A 523 -18.76 23.35 29.12
N LEU A 524 -19.37 23.01 27.98
CA LEU A 524 -19.07 23.65 26.70
C LEU A 524 -19.49 25.11 26.66
N ASP A 525 -20.60 25.48 27.30
CA ASP A 525 -21.06 26.89 27.35
C ASP A 525 -20.09 27.79 28.15
N LYS A 526 -19.21 27.21 28.97
CA LYS A 526 -18.16 27.94 29.72
C LYS A 526 -16.77 27.84 29.09
N CYS A 527 -16.65 27.14 27.96
CA CYS A 527 -15.36 26.87 27.34
C CYS A 527 -14.93 28.04 26.46
N GLU A 528 -13.81 28.69 26.81
CA GLU A 528 -13.27 29.82 26.04
C GLU A 528 -12.72 29.46 24.64
N LEU A 529 -12.69 28.17 24.27
CA LEU A 529 -12.31 27.73 22.93
C LEU A 529 -13.51 27.58 22.01
N LEU A 530 -14.73 27.65 22.57
CA LEU A 530 -15.96 27.32 21.86
C LEU A 530 -16.88 28.53 21.83
N MET A 531 -17.56 28.68 20.70
CA MET A 531 -18.69 29.58 20.55
C MET A 531 -19.92 28.77 20.16
N LYS A 532 -21.07 29.13 20.72
CA LYS A 532 -22.36 28.49 20.40
C LYS A 532 -23.11 29.33 19.37
N VAL A 533 -23.44 28.73 18.23
CA VAL A 533 -24.20 29.36 17.14
C VAL A 533 -25.46 28.55 16.92
N GLY A 534 -26.59 29.04 17.43
CA GLY A 534 -27.82 28.25 17.49
C GLY A 534 -27.67 27.08 18.46
N ASP A 535 -27.82 25.86 17.94
CA ASP A 535 -27.64 24.59 18.66
C ASP A 535 -26.26 23.94 18.43
N GLU A 536 -25.39 24.58 17.64
CA GLU A 536 -24.08 24.06 17.25
C GLU A 536 -22.94 24.73 18.00
N TYR A 537 -21.91 23.95 18.35
CA TYR A 537 -20.64 24.45 18.87
C TYR A 537 -19.62 24.60 17.74
N ARG A 538 -18.85 25.70 17.77
CA ARG A 538 -17.76 25.96 16.84
C ARG A 538 -16.48 26.32 17.58
N ILE A 539 -15.34 25.92 17.04
CA ILE A 539 -14.03 26.39 17.53
C ILE A 539 -13.91 27.89 17.26
N GLN A 540 -13.63 28.66 18.31
CA GLN A 540 -13.38 30.09 18.20
C GLN A 540 -11.98 30.31 17.60
N THR A 541 -11.91 31.04 16.48
CA THR A 541 -10.65 31.48 15.86
C THR A 541 -10.35 32.92 16.26
N GLU A 542 -9.08 33.34 16.20
CA GLU A 542 -8.70 34.74 16.47
C GLU A 542 -9.44 35.73 15.56
N GLU A 543 -9.71 35.35 14.31
CA GLU A 543 -10.51 36.15 13.38
C GLU A 543 -11.98 36.27 13.77
N SER A 544 -12.59 35.27 14.43
CA SER A 544 -13.99 35.32 14.86
C SER A 544 -14.17 35.98 16.23
N ALA A 545 -13.14 35.97 17.08
CA ALA A 545 -13.11 36.75 18.32
C ALA A 545 -13.16 38.26 18.07
N ALA A 546 -12.50 38.76 17.03
CA ALA A 546 -12.44 40.19 16.69
C ALA A 546 -13.77 40.81 16.18
N TRP A 547 -14.78 40.00 15.86
CA TRP A 547 -16.13 40.46 15.48
C TRP A 547 -17.14 40.38 16.64
N SER A 548 -16.72 39.79 17.77
CA SER A 548 -17.55 39.55 18.95
C SER A 548 -17.35 40.59 20.06
N ASP A 549 -16.30 41.41 19.93
CA ASP A 549 -16.03 42.64 20.71
C ASP A 549 -16.47 43.87 19.92
#